data_AF-A0A539EMD2-F1
#
_entry.id   AF-A0A539EMD2-F1
#
_cell.length_a   1.000
_cell.length_b   1.000
_cell.length_c   1.000
_cell.angle_alpha   90.00
_cell.angle_beta   90.00
_cell.angle_gamma   90.00
#
_symmetry.space_group_name_H-M   'P 1'
#
loop_
_entity.id
_entity.type
_entity.pdbx_description
1 polymer ?
#
loop_
_entity_poly.entity_id
_entity_poly.type
_entity_poly.pdbx_seq_one_letter_code
_entity_poly.pdbx_strand_id
1 'polypeptide(L)'
;MGHHTTADDASRYRSAAEVDGWKAKDPLIRYTKYLMAQGLLTEADAAAALKDAETMIAEEVKAYEAFPKPNPLDMFANNYAVAPWMLVEQRAELEEVLREKQSRQELPELPPAEGRFP
;
A
#
# COMPACT_ATOMS: atom_id res chain seq x y z
N MET A 1 -10.37 -16.50 1.19
CA MET A 1 -9.73 -16.80 2.49
C MET A 1 -8.21 -16.90 2.26
N GLY A 2 -7.40 -16.13 2.98
CA GLY A 2 -5.94 -16.07 2.79
C GLY A 2 -5.13 -16.41 4.04
N HIS A 3 -3.83 -16.15 3.96
CA HIS A 3 -2.88 -16.16 5.08
C HIS A 3 -3.04 -14.91 5.95
N HIS A 4 -2.36 -14.86 7.10
CA HIS A 4 -2.43 -13.68 7.97
C HIS A 4 -1.82 -12.45 7.30
N THR A 5 -0.66 -12.62 6.65
CA THR A 5 0.03 -11.61 5.84
C THR A 5 0.77 -12.31 4.69
N THR A 6 1.45 -11.54 3.83
CA THR A 6 2.29 -12.08 2.75
C THR A 6 3.53 -12.83 3.25
N ALA A 7 3.91 -12.67 4.53
CA ALA A 7 5.03 -13.36 5.16
C ALA A 7 4.62 -14.63 5.94
N ASP A 8 3.32 -14.93 5.96
CA ASP A 8 2.75 -16.05 6.71
C ASP A 8 2.36 -17.22 5.79
N ASP A 9 2.37 -18.43 6.36
CA ASP A 9 1.80 -19.63 5.74
C ASP A 9 0.84 -20.34 6.70
N ALA A 10 -0.40 -19.87 6.71
CA ALA A 10 -1.54 -20.50 7.37
C ALA A 10 -1.74 -22.01 7.11
N SER A 11 -1.22 -22.60 6.02
CA SER A 11 -1.38 -24.05 5.80
C SER A 11 -0.65 -24.90 6.85
N ARG A 12 0.33 -24.30 7.53
CA ARG A 12 1.11 -24.94 8.61
C ARG A 12 0.29 -25.19 9.88
N TYR A 13 -0.79 -24.45 10.09
CA TYR A 13 -1.55 -24.49 11.34
C TYR A 13 -3.07 -24.51 11.13
N ARG A 14 -3.56 -24.51 9.88
CA ARG A 14 -4.98 -24.60 9.54
C ARG A 14 -5.21 -25.63 8.45
N SER A 15 -6.25 -26.45 8.64
CA SER A 15 -6.59 -27.49 7.67
C SER A 15 -7.30 -26.92 6.43
N ALA A 16 -7.09 -27.55 5.27
CA ALA A 16 -7.81 -27.21 4.05
C ALA A 16 -9.33 -27.40 4.20
N ALA A 17 -9.76 -28.46 4.89
CA ALA A 17 -11.17 -28.76 5.13
C ALA A 17 -11.90 -27.63 5.89
N GLU A 18 -11.25 -27.06 6.91
CA GLU A 18 -11.78 -25.89 7.61
C GLU A 18 -11.91 -24.70 6.68
N VAL A 19 -10.86 -24.40 5.89
CA VAL A 19 -10.85 -23.28 4.94
C VAL A 19 -11.98 -23.41 3.92
N ASP A 20 -12.16 -24.59 3.34
CA ASP A 20 -13.19 -24.83 2.34
C ASP A 20 -14.60 -24.73 2.94
N GLY A 21 -14.78 -25.19 4.18
CA GLY A 21 -16.02 -24.99 4.94
C GLY A 21 -16.37 -23.51 5.14
N TRP A 22 -15.38 -22.63 5.28
CA TRP A 22 -15.58 -21.18 5.35
C TRP A 22 -15.74 -20.50 3.99
N LYS A 23 -15.05 -20.96 2.94
CA LYS A 23 -15.25 -20.47 1.56
C LYS A 23 -16.70 -20.65 1.12
N ALA A 24 -17.34 -21.77 1.47
CA ALA A 24 -18.75 -22.00 1.18
C ALA A 24 -19.70 -21.01 1.87
N LYS A 25 -19.24 -20.30 2.90
CA LYS A 25 -19.99 -19.31 3.68
C LYS A 25 -19.62 -17.88 3.32
N ASP A 26 -19.03 -17.65 2.14
CA ASP A 26 -18.64 -16.32 1.69
C ASP A 26 -19.84 -15.34 1.74
N PRO A 27 -19.71 -14.21 2.47
CA PRO A 27 -20.79 -13.24 2.59
C PRO A 27 -21.17 -12.61 1.25
N LEU A 28 -20.23 -12.46 0.31
CA LEU A 28 -20.50 -11.90 -1.02
C LEU A 28 -21.40 -12.86 -1.81
N ILE A 29 -21.12 -14.17 -1.79
CA ILE A 29 -21.98 -15.16 -2.46
C ILE A 29 -23.40 -15.11 -1.89
N ARG A 30 -23.52 -15.06 -0.55
CA ARG A 30 -24.83 -14.98 0.11
C ARG A 30 -25.59 -13.72 -0.30
N TYR A 31 -24.93 -12.57 -0.29
CA TYR A 31 -25.58 -11.29 -0.54
C TYR A 31 -25.91 -11.08 -2.02
N THR A 32 -25.03 -11.49 -2.93
CA THR A 32 -25.30 -11.49 -4.38
C THR A 32 -26.55 -12.30 -4.70
N LYS A 33 -26.68 -13.52 -4.18
CA LYS A 33 -27.88 -14.36 -4.38
C LYS A 33 -29.14 -13.68 -3.86
N TYR A 34 -29.07 -13.03 -2.70
CA TYR A 34 -30.18 -12.29 -2.14
C TYR A 34 -30.60 -11.14 -3.07
N LEU A 35 -29.67 -10.30 -3.52
CA LEU A 35 -29.97 -9.17 -4.40
C LEU A 35 -30.55 -9.60 -5.75
N MET A 36 -30.01 -10.67 -6.34
CA MET A 36 -30.54 -11.24 -7.59
C MET A 36 -31.96 -11.76 -7.40
N ALA A 37 -32.24 -12.45 -6.29
CA ALA A 37 -33.59 -12.91 -5.97
C ALA A 37 -34.60 -11.77 -5.74
N GLN A 38 -34.12 -10.60 -5.31
CA GLN A 38 -34.93 -9.39 -5.18
C GLN A 38 -35.04 -8.60 -6.52
N GLY A 39 -34.38 -9.05 -7.59
CA GLY A 39 -34.33 -8.32 -8.87
C GLY A 39 -33.53 -7.02 -8.81
N LEU A 40 -32.69 -6.83 -7.78
CA LEU A 40 -31.90 -5.62 -7.56
C LEU A 40 -30.49 -5.69 -8.17
N LEU A 41 -30.09 -6.86 -8.65
CA LEU A 41 -28.79 -7.11 -9.25
C LEU A 41 -28.93 -8.15 -10.37
N THR A 42 -28.35 -7.87 -11.53
CA THR A 42 -28.20 -8.86 -12.62
C THR A 42 -26.77 -9.38 -12.70
N GLU A 43 -26.56 -10.46 -13.46
CA GLU A 43 -25.19 -10.94 -13.76
C GLU A 43 -24.36 -9.90 -14.53
N ALA A 44 -25.02 -9.14 -15.42
CA ALA A 44 -24.37 -8.06 -16.16
C ALA A 44 -23.91 -6.93 -15.24
N ASP A 45 -24.73 -6.55 -14.25
CA ASP A 45 -24.36 -5.53 -13.25
C ASP A 45 -23.17 -6.00 -12.40
N ALA A 46 -23.18 -7.26 -11.96
CA ALA A 46 -22.08 -7.83 -11.17
C ALA A 46 -20.77 -7.89 -11.97
N ALA A 47 -20.84 -8.27 -13.25
CA ALA A 47 -19.68 -8.29 -14.14
C ALA A 47 -19.15 -6.88 -14.43
N ALA A 48 -20.05 -5.90 -14.62
CA ALA A 48 -19.66 -4.50 -14.80
C ALA A 48 -18.96 -3.96 -13.55
N ALA A 49 -19.51 -4.20 -12.36
CA ALA A 49 -18.91 -3.77 -11.09
C ALA A 49 -17.52 -4.37 -10.87
N LEU A 50 -17.31 -5.65 -11.23
CA LEU A 50 -15.98 -6.27 -11.16
C LEU A 50 -14.99 -5.60 -12.11
N LYS A 51 -15.39 -5.37 -13.36
CA LYS A 51 -14.54 -4.71 -14.36
C LYS A 51 -14.17 -3.28 -13.96
N ASP A 52 -15.13 -2.54 -13.41
CA ASP A 52 -14.90 -1.18 -12.93
C ASP A 52 -13.90 -1.18 -11.75
N ALA A 53 -14.03 -2.13 -10.83
CA ALA A 53 -13.09 -2.30 -9.72
C ALA A 53 -11.68 -2.67 -10.21
N GLU A 54 -11.56 -3.60 -11.17
CA GLU A 54 -10.27 -3.96 -11.77
C GLU A 54 -9.60 -2.78 -12.48
N THR A 55 -10.39 -1.99 -13.22
CA THR A 55 -9.91 -0.80 -13.92
C THR A 55 -9.40 0.24 -12.92
N MET A 56 -10.19 0.53 -11.89
CA MET A 56 -9.81 1.46 -10.83
C MET A 56 -8.53 1.03 -10.13
N ILE A 57 -8.41 -0.25 -9.75
CA ILE A 57 -7.21 -0.78 -9.09
C ILE A 57 -6.00 -0.62 -10.01
N ALA A 58 -6.12 -0.94 -11.30
CA ALA A 58 -5.00 -0.82 -12.24
C ALA A 58 -4.55 0.63 -12.43
N GLU A 59 -5.49 1.57 -12.50
CA GLU A 59 -5.20 3.01 -12.61
C GLU A 59 -4.50 3.53 -11.35
N GLU A 60 -5.00 3.19 -10.16
CA GLU A 60 -4.41 3.62 -8.89
C GLU A 60 -3.04 2.99 -8.63
N VAL A 61 -2.84 1.72 -8.99
CA VAL A 61 -1.50 1.09 -8.92
C VAL A 61 -0.53 1.81 -9.83
N LYS A 62 -0.93 2.13 -11.07
CA LYS A 62 -0.08 2.88 -12.00
C LYS A 62 0.22 4.29 -11.48
N ALA A 63 -0.75 4.97 -10.88
CA ALA A 63 -0.56 6.29 -10.27
C ALA A 63 0.42 6.21 -9.09
N TYR A 64 0.30 5.19 -8.24
CA TYR A 64 1.20 4.93 -7.12
C TYR A 64 2.63 4.60 -7.58
N GLU A 65 2.79 3.75 -8.60
CA GLU A 65 4.11 3.41 -9.15
C GLU A 65 4.81 4.61 -9.82
N ALA A 66 4.02 5.54 -10.38
CA ALA A 66 4.53 6.79 -10.91
C ALA A 66 4.80 7.86 -9.84
N PHE A 67 4.32 7.66 -8.61
CA PHE A 67 4.54 8.60 -7.52
C PHE A 67 6.04 8.66 -7.18
N PRO A 68 6.64 9.86 -7.08
CA PRO A 68 8.05 9.99 -6.75
C PRO A 68 8.39 9.29 -5.44
N LYS A 69 9.57 8.66 -5.39
CA LYS A 69 10.09 8.14 -4.11
C LYS A 69 10.28 9.31 -3.14
N PRO A 70 10.00 9.13 -1.84
CA PRO A 70 10.18 10.20 -0.86
C PRO A 70 11.64 10.62 -0.77
N ASN A 71 11.88 11.88 -0.40
CA ASN A 71 13.23 12.34 -0.11
C ASN A 71 13.71 11.61 1.16
N PRO A 72 14.90 10.98 1.18
CA PRO A 72 15.41 10.31 2.38
C PRO A 72 15.47 11.22 3.61
N LEU A 73 15.63 12.54 3.44
CA LEU A 73 15.62 13.50 4.56
C LEU A 73 14.26 13.60 5.26
N ASP A 74 13.17 13.19 4.62
CA ASP A 74 11.84 13.19 5.22
C ASP A 74 11.74 12.22 6.41
N MET A 75 12.66 11.27 6.56
CA MET A 75 12.72 10.39 7.74
C MET A 75 12.94 11.15 9.05
N PHE A 76 13.50 12.37 8.98
CA PHE A 76 13.74 13.22 10.14
C PHE A 76 12.56 14.14 10.47
N ALA A 77 11.62 14.33 9.54
CA ALA A 77 10.47 15.19 9.71
C ALA A 77 9.42 14.58 10.63
N ASN A 78 8.59 15.43 11.25
CA ASN A 78 7.45 15.03 12.08
C ASN A 78 7.76 14.17 13.33
N ASN A 79 9.04 13.97 13.68
CA ASN A 79 9.43 13.25 14.88
C ASN A 79 9.16 14.05 16.17
N TYR A 80 9.35 15.38 16.10
CA TYR A 80 9.12 16.32 17.19
C TYR A 80 8.52 17.62 16.65
N ALA A 81 7.86 18.39 17.52
CA ALA A 81 7.43 19.76 17.19
C ALA A 81 8.61 20.71 16.94
N VAL A 82 9.74 20.47 17.62
CA VAL A 82 11.04 21.14 17.42
C VAL A 82 12.12 20.06 17.49
N ALA A 83 13.01 20.02 16.49
CA ALA A 83 14.02 18.98 16.40
C ALA A 83 15.09 19.18 17.49
N PRO A 84 15.39 18.16 18.31
CA PRO A 84 16.56 18.20 19.19
C PRO A 84 17.84 18.29 18.36
N TRP A 85 18.88 18.91 18.90
CA TRP A 85 20.15 19.18 18.21
C TRP A 85 20.76 17.94 17.55
N MET A 86 20.67 16.77 18.18
CA MET A 86 21.18 15.50 17.62
C MET A 86 20.48 15.11 16.31
N LEU A 87 19.18 15.38 16.17
CA LEU A 87 18.46 15.10 14.92
C LEU A 87 18.79 16.11 13.83
N VAL A 88 19.12 17.36 14.20
CA VAL A 88 19.62 18.36 13.25
C VAL A 88 20.98 17.93 12.69
N GLU A 89 21.87 17.46 13.56
CA GLU A 89 23.19 16.96 13.19
C GLU A 89 23.10 15.71 12.29
N GLN A 90 22.34 14.70 12.70
CA GLN A 90 22.13 13.48 11.89
C GLN A 90 21.51 13.76 10.52
N ARG A 91 20.56 14.71 10.45
CA ARG A 91 19.97 15.13 9.17
C ARG A 91 21.00 15.77 8.27
N ALA A 92 21.85 16.66 8.82
CA ALA A 92 22.90 17.31 8.05
C ALA A 92 23.96 16.33 7.54
N GLU A 93 24.36 15.35 8.38
CA GLU A 93 25.28 14.28 7.97
C GLU A 93 24.72 13.46 6.79
N LEU A 94 23.44 13.03 6.86
CA LEU A 94 22.83 12.32 5.74
C LEU A 94 22.75 13.20 4.49
N GLU A 95 22.47 14.49 4.65
CA GLU A 95 22.40 15.45 3.55
C GLU A 95 23.73 15.55 2.79
N GLU A 96 24.87 15.57 3.50
CA GLU A 96 26.19 15.53 2.88
C GLU A 96 26.45 14.22 2.13
N VAL A 97 26.09 13.07 2.72
CA VAL A 97 26.23 11.76 2.06
C VAL A 97 25.42 11.70 0.77
N LEU A 98 24.20 12.24 0.78
CA LEU A 98 23.35 12.30 -0.42
C LEU A 98 23.94 13.20 -1.49
N ARG A 99 24.44 14.39 -1.12
CA ARG A 99 25.15 15.30 -2.03
C ARG A 99 26.37 14.63 -2.67
N GLU A 100 27.17 13.93 -1.86
CA GLU A 100 28.35 13.23 -2.35
C GLU A 100 27.96 12.14 -3.36
N LYS A 101 26.97 11.30 -3.03
CA LYS A 101 26.47 10.27 -3.95
C LYS A 101 25.90 10.84 -5.24
N GLN A 102 25.22 11.98 -5.19
CA GLN A 102 24.74 12.69 -6.39
C GLN A 102 25.90 13.22 -7.24
N SER A 103 26.94 13.79 -6.62
CA SER A 103 28.14 14.26 -7.34
C SER A 103 28.90 13.12 -8.02
N ARG A 104 28.87 11.92 -7.45
CA ARG A 104 29.40 10.67 -8.03
C ARG A 104 28.45 10.00 -9.03
N GLN A 105 27.26 10.57 -9.28
CA GLN A 105 26.21 10.01 -10.14
C GLN A 105 25.70 8.63 -9.70
N GLU A 106 25.85 8.29 -8.41
CA GLU A 106 25.35 7.04 -7.82
C GLU A 106 23.88 7.15 -7.38
N LEU A 107 23.37 8.38 -7.26
CA LEU A 107 21.98 8.67 -6.96
C LEU A 107 21.43 9.72 -7.94
N PRO A 108 20.16 9.59 -8.38
CA PRO A 108 19.50 10.62 -9.17
C PRO A 108 19.25 11.89 -8.33
N GLU A 109 18.81 12.94 -9.01
CA GLU A 109 18.26 14.12 -8.34
C GLU A 109 17.06 13.70 -7.47
N LEU A 110 17.04 14.18 -6.23
CA LEU A 110 16.01 13.85 -5.26
C LEU A 110 14.90 14.90 -5.33
N PRO A 111 13.63 14.52 -5.12
CA PRO A 111 12.57 15.51 -4.96
C PRO A 111 12.86 16.40 -3.74
N PRO A 112 12.29 17.61 -3.68
CA PRO A 112 12.41 18.45 -2.48
C PRO A 112 11.88 17.69 -1.25
N ALA A 113 12.49 17.93 -0.09
CA ALA A 113 11.95 17.41 1.17
C ALA A 113 10.59 18.04 1.44
N GLU A 114 9.56 17.21 1.65
CA GLU A 114 8.18 17.65 1.87
C GLU A 114 7.85 17.74 3.36
N GLY A 115 8.58 16.99 4.18
CA GLY A 115 8.41 16.97 5.63
C GLY A 115 8.81 18.29 6.27
N ARG A 116 7.98 18.78 7.20
CA ARG A 116 8.33 19.94 8.03
C ARG A 116 9.41 19.52 9.03
N PHE A 117 10.66 19.86 8.73
CA PHE A 117 11.74 19.80 9.71
C PHE A 117 11.78 21.15 10.45
N PRO A 118 11.39 21.19 11.74
CA PRO A 118 11.25 22.43 12.51
C PRO A 118 12.58 23.03 12.96
#